data_AF-A0A4Q5MWU7-F1
#
_entry.id   AF-A0A4Q5MWU7-F1
#
_cell.length_a   1.000
_cell.length_b   1.000
_cell.length_c   1.000
_cell.angle_alpha   90.00
_cell.angle_beta   90.00
_cell.angle_gamma   90.00
#
_symmetry.space_group_name_H-M   'P 1'
#
loop_
_entity.id
_entity.type
_entity.pdbx_description
1 polymer ?
#
loop_
_entity_poly.entity_id
_entity_poly.type
_entity_poly.pdbx_seq_one_letter_code
_entity_poly.pdbx_strand_id
1 'polypeptide(L)' 'MDPLDFSDLRAVFVNCTLKRSPEVSNTAGLMAISRAIMRKRGVFVDEIRAVDYDLAPGVYPDMTARGWP' A
#
# COMPACT_ATOMS: atom_id res chain seq x y z
N MET A 1 -8.45 2.75 30.87
CA MET A 1 -7.71 2.61 29.60
C MET A 1 -8.62 1.86 28.64
N ASP A 2 -8.88 2.39 27.45
CA ASP A 2 -9.69 1.66 26.45
C ASP A 2 -8.84 0.47 25.96
N PRO A 3 -9.28 -0.79 26.14
CA PRO A 3 -8.54 -1.95 25.67
C PRO A 3 -8.41 -2.04 24.13
N LEU A 4 -9.07 -1.14 23.40
CA LEU A 4 -9.00 -1.02 21.94
C LEU A 4 -8.33 0.29 21.48
N ASP A 5 -7.57 0.94 22.35
CA ASP A 5 -6.65 2.02 21.98
C ASP A 5 -5.37 1.41 21.39
N PHE A 6 -5.11 1.71 20.12
CA PHE A 6 -3.92 1.28 19.38
C PHE A 6 -3.12 2.47 18.85
N SER A 7 -3.17 3.61 19.55
CA SER A 7 -2.48 4.84 19.16
C SER A 7 -0.94 4.75 19.14
N ASP A 8 -0.37 3.71 19.76
CA ASP A 8 1.05 3.38 19.75
C ASP A 8 1.48 2.51 18.55
N LEU A 9 0.52 1.96 17.79
CA LEU A 9 0.82 1.11 16.63
C LEU A 9 0.99 1.91 15.34
N ARG A 10 1.84 1.37 14.46
CA ARG A 10 2.06 1.87 13.09
C ARG A 10 1.88 0.72 12.10
N ALA A 11 1.16 0.98 11.01
CA ALA A 11 0.93 0.02 9.94
C ALA A 11 1.25 0.66 8.58
N VAL A 12 1.78 -0.16 7.66
CA VAL A 12 2.05 0.24 6.29
C VAL A 12 1.36 -0.75 5.36
N PHE A 13 0.60 -0.22 4.40
CA PHE A 13 0.02 -1.00 3.31
C PHE A 13 0.91 -0.85 2.08
N VAL A 14 1.35 -1.97 1.51
CA VAL A 14 2.06 -1.97 0.23
C VAL A 14 1.08 -2.39 -0.86
N ASN A 15 0.67 -1.43 -1.68
CA ASN A 15 -0.21 -1.64 -2.81
C ASN A 15 0.61 -2.09 -4.02
N CYS A 16 0.59 -3.40 -4.28
CA CYS A 16 1.31 -4.05 -5.39
C CYS A 16 0.49 -4.07 -6.69
N THR A 17 -0.39 -3.10 -6.89
CA THR A 17 -0.97 -2.91 -8.23
C THR A 17 0.13 -2.60 -9.23
N LEU A 18 -0.05 -3.05 -10.46
CA LEU A 18 0.80 -2.63 -11.56
C LEU A 18 0.40 -1.23 -12.07
N LYS A 19 -0.78 -0.69 -11.77
CA LYS A 19 -1.20 0.60 -12.32
C LYS A 19 -0.55 1.79 -11.60
N ARG A 20 0.18 2.65 -12.32
CA ARG A 20 0.83 3.85 -11.74
C ARG A 20 -0.18 4.86 -11.24
N SER A 21 0.17 5.62 -10.20
CA SER A 21 -0.67 6.75 -9.78
C SER A 21 -0.78 7.79 -10.90
N PRO A 22 -1.96 8.40 -11.12
CA PRO A 22 -3.18 8.32 -10.31
C PRO A 22 -4.21 7.26 -10.76
N GLU A 23 -3.84 6.25 -11.55
CA GLU A 23 -4.80 5.26 -12.05
C GLU A 23 -5.51 4.50 -10.92
N VAL A 24 -6.77 4.15 -11.18
CA VAL A 24 -7.62 3.44 -10.23
C VAL A 24 -7.12 2.01 -10.00
N SER A 25 -6.85 1.71 -8.73
CA SER A 25 -6.50 0.38 -8.23
C SER A 25 -7.65 -0.19 -7.40
N ASN A 26 -8.20 -1.34 -7.83
CA ASN A 26 -9.23 -2.05 -7.07
C ASN A 26 -8.71 -2.44 -5.67
N THR A 27 -7.44 -2.85 -5.59
CA THR A 27 -6.76 -3.16 -4.33
C THR A 27 -6.70 -1.94 -3.41
N ALA A 28 -6.44 -0.74 -3.94
CA ALA A 28 -6.47 0.50 -3.14
C ALA A 28 -7.85 0.73 -2.49
N GLY A 29 -8.92 0.45 -3.23
CA GLY A 29 -10.30 0.55 -2.74
C GLY A 29 -10.56 -0.36 -1.53
N LEU A 30 -10.17 -1.65 -1.63
CA LEU A 30 -10.28 -2.60 -0.51
C LEU A 30 -9.40 -2.18 0.68
N MET A 31 -8.18 -1.73 0.42
CA MET A 31 -7.26 -1.25 1.45
C MET A 31 -7.81 -0.02 2.17
N ALA A 32 -8.49 0.90 1.48
CA ALA A 32 -9.08 2.09 2.10
C ALA A 32 -10.06 1.74 3.23
N ILE A 33 -10.87 0.69 3.06
CA ILE A 33 -11.83 0.22 4.08
C ILE A 33 -11.08 -0.27 5.33
N SER A 34 -10.08 -1.14 5.15
CA SER A 34 -9.29 -1.69 6.27
C SER A 34 -8.53 -0.59 7.02
N ARG A 35 -7.89 0.33 6.30
CA ARG A 35 -7.15 1.47 6.88
C ARG A 35 -8.06 2.41 7.65
N ALA A 36 -9.28 2.65 7.19
CA ALA A 36 -10.25 3.49 7.90
C ALA A 36 -10.59 2.92 9.29
N ILE A 37 -10.75 1.60 9.39
CA ILE A 37 -10.99 0.91 10.67
C ILE A 37 -9.77 1.06 11.60
N MET A 38 -8.56 0.87 11.08
CA MET A 38 -7.32 1.03 11.84
C MET A 38 -7.13 2.46 12.36
N ARG A 39 -7.31 3.47 11.49
CA ARG A 39 -7.23 4.89 11.86
C ARG A 39 -8.26 5.26 12.93
N LYS A 40 -9.48 4.70 12.85
CA LYS A 40 -10.53 4.90 13.86
C LYS A 40 -10.11 4.41 15.26
N ARG A 41 -9.17 3.46 15.35
CA ARG A 41 -8.63 2.93 16.62
C ARG A 41 -7.28 3.55 17.00
N GLY A 42 -6.88 4.63 16.35
CA GLY A 42 -5.66 5.38 16.69
C GLY A 42 -4.40 4.94 15.94
N VAL A 43 -4.43 3.83 15.20
CA VAL A 43 -3.24 3.35 14.47
C VAL A 43 -2.78 4.40 13.46
N PHE A 44 -1.49 4.71 13.45
CA PHE A 44 -0.87 5.46 12.35
C PHE A 44 -0.78 4.56 11.12
N VAL A 45 -1.37 4.99 9.99
CA VAL A 45 -1.45 4.15 8.79
C VAL A 45 -1.00 4.89 7.55
N ASP A 46 0.02 4.34 6.88
CA ASP A 46 0.55 4.81 5.61
C ASP A 46 0.26 3.83 4.46
N GLU A 47 0.34 4.31 3.21
CA GLU A 47 0.20 3.49 2.00
C GLU A 47 1.32 3.81 1.02
N ILE A 48 2.00 2.75 0.57
CA ILE A 48 3.03 2.78 -0.46
C ILE A 48 2.48 2.07 -1.68
N ARG A 49 2.31 2.78 -2.80
CA ARG A 49 2.06 2.14 -4.09
C ARG A 49 3.39 1.76 -4.73
N ALA A 50 3.69 0.46 -4.74
CA ALA A 50 5.02 -0.04 -5.09
C ALA A 50 5.47 0.40 -6.50
N VAL A 51 4.55 0.41 -7.46
CA VAL A 51 4.84 0.76 -8.87
C VAL A 51 5.15 2.25 -9.10
N ASP A 52 4.92 3.11 -8.12
CA ASP A 52 5.28 4.54 -8.22
C ASP A 52 6.77 4.79 -7.93
N TYR A 53 7.47 3.80 -7.36
CA TYR A 53 8.90 3.87 -7.03
C TYR A 53 9.74 3.22 -8.13
N ASP A 54 11.04 3.51 -8.14
CA ASP A 54 12.01 2.79 -8.98
C ASP A 54 12.23 1.38 -8.42
N LEU A 55 11.31 0.50 -8.79
CA LEU A 55 11.26 -0.89 -8.36
C LEU A 55 10.90 -1.75 -9.57
N ALA A 56 11.74 -2.74 -9.85
CA ALA A 56 11.46 -3.72 -10.88
C ALA A 56 10.19 -4.53 -10.52
N PRO A 57 9.14 -4.59 -11.37
CA PRO A 57 7.90 -5.29 -11.04
C PRO A 57 8.01 -6.83 -10.98
N GLY A 58 9.18 -7.41 -11.28
CA GLY A 58 9.45 -8.84 -11.09
C GLY A 58 8.66 -9.78 -12.01
N VAL A 59 8.14 -9.29 -13.14
CA VAL A 59 7.33 -10.08 -14.10
C VAL A 59 8.20 -11.06 -14.91
N TYR A 60 9.46 -10.70 -15.15
CA TYR A 60 10.42 -11.50 -15.90
C TYR A 60 11.58 -11.96 -15.01
N PRO A 61 12.28 -13.06 -15.37
CA PRO A 61 13.45 -13.53 -14.62
C PRO A 61 14.58 -12.51 -14.52
N ASP A 62 14.74 -11.66 -15.54
CA ASP A 62 15.67 -10.53 -15.56
C ASP A 62 14.92 -9.26 -15.96
N MET A 63 14.93 -8.30 -15.03
CA MET A 63 14.29 -7.00 -15.16
C MET A 63 15.29 -5.88 -15.48
N THR A 64 16.60 -6.16 -15.60
CA THR A 64 17.62 -5.11 -15.82
C THR A 64 17.43 -4.34 -17.13
N ALA A 65 16.96 -5.03 -18.18
CA ALA A 65 16.62 -4.45 -19.48
C ALA A 65 15.12 -4.18 -19.65
N ARG A 66 14.31 -4.36 -18.59
CA ARG A 66 12.83 -4.33 -18.66
C ARG A 66 12.26 -3.52 -17.50
N GLY A 67 11.65 -2.39 -17.82
CA GLY A 67 10.98 -1.53 -16.85
C GLY A 67 9.47 -1.60 -16.90
N TRP A 68 8.85 -0.77 -16.06
CA TRP A 68 7.49 -0.30 -16.32
C TRP A 68 7.44 0.44 -17.68
N PRO A 69 6.44 0.22 -18.55
CA PRO A 69 6.33 0.93 -19.83
C PRO A 69 6.19 2.45 -19.69
#